data_AF-A0A345P167-F1
#
_entry.id   AF-A0A345P167-F1
#
_cell.length_a   1.000
_cell.length_b   1.000
_cell.length_c   1.000
_cell.angle_alpha   90.00
_cell.angle_beta   90.00
_cell.angle_gamma   90.00
#
_symmetry.space_group_name_H-M   'P 1'
#
loop_
_entity.id
_entity.type
_entity.pdbx_description
1 polymer ?
#
loop_
_entity_poly.entity_id
_entity_poly.type
_entity_poly.pdbx_seq_one_letter_code
_entity_poly.pdbx_strand_id
1 'polypeptide(L)'
;MKHTLKDSSFEFSETEVIYEVLNIGELEDGLFEIEFELTFSFGFLKYSHPFIWINEDIDTLVEQLKKMDEENEGTLSVLSPGVSFAYSKYPHDENVYEFTVFMDTGYINSYMGTESKFGITVVASFDDIERWILSFIK
;
A
#
# COMPACT_ATOMS: atom_id res chain seq x y z
N MET A 1 11.29 6.47 -8.62
CA MET A 1 11.46 5.12 -9.23
C MET A 1 10.13 4.40 -9.11
N LYS A 2 9.75 3.60 -10.12
CA LYS A 2 8.45 2.92 -10.16
C LYS A 2 8.56 1.51 -9.55
N HIS A 3 7.68 1.19 -8.61
CA HIS A 3 7.64 -0.09 -7.90
C HIS A 3 6.26 -0.71 -8.03
N THR A 4 6.22 -2.01 -8.34
CA THR A 4 4.99 -2.72 -8.69
C THR A 4 4.81 -3.96 -7.81
N LEU A 5 3.60 -4.12 -7.28
CA LEU A 5 3.10 -5.34 -6.67
C LEU A 5 2.05 -5.93 -7.62
N LYS A 6 2.40 -7.03 -8.27
CA LYS A 6 1.55 -7.70 -9.24
C LYS A 6 0.88 -8.91 -8.60
N ASP A 7 -0.36 -9.17 -9.00
CA ASP A 7 -1.06 -10.40 -8.65
C ASP A 7 -0.34 -11.64 -9.24
N SER A 8 0.15 -12.51 -8.36
CA SER A 8 0.88 -13.73 -8.68
C SER A 8 -0.02 -14.94 -8.90
N SER A 9 -1.33 -14.85 -8.64
CA SER A 9 -2.27 -15.97 -8.81
C SER A 9 -2.45 -16.37 -10.28
N PHE A 10 -2.17 -15.45 -11.21
CA PHE A 10 -2.37 -15.65 -12.63
C PHE A 10 -1.27 -14.97 -13.45
N GLU A 11 -0.56 -15.73 -14.28
CA GLU A 11 0.60 -15.25 -15.07
C GLU A 11 0.26 -14.04 -15.96
N PHE A 12 -0.96 -14.02 -16.50
CA PHE A 12 -1.49 -12.93 -17.32
C PHE A 12 -2.37 -11.95 -16.54
N SER A 13 -2.28 -11.91 -15.21
CA SER A 13 -3.04 -10.93 -14.43
C SER A 13 -2.61 -9.53 -14.84
N GLU A 14 -3.58 -8.70 -15.22
CA GLU A 14 -3.38 -7.29 -15.49
C GLU A 14 -3.66 -6.43 -14.24
N THR A 15 -3.97 -7.10 -13.12
CA THR A 15 -4.21 -6.51 -11.81
C THR A 15 -2.88 -6.26 -11.10
N GLU A 16 -2.56 -4.99 -10.90
CA GLU A 16 -1.33 -4.57 -10.22
C GLU A 16 -1.51 -3.25 -9.47
N VAL A 17 -0.81 -3.13 -8.34
CA VAL A 17 -0.63 -1.90 -7.60
C VAL A 17 0.76 -1.37 -7.87
N ILE A 18 0.85 -0.08 -8.16
CA ILE A 18 2.11 0.56 -8.47
C ILE A 18 2.21 1.81 -7.62
N TYR A 19 3.39 2.12 -7.09
CA TYR A 19 3.71 3.50 -6.75
C TYR A 19 4.96 3.99 -7.48
N GLU A 20 5.02 5.30 -7.66
CA GLU A 20 6.21 6.00 -8.12
C GLU A 20 6.55 7.12 -7.15
N VAL A 21 7.71 7.04 -6.50
CA VAL A 21 8.23 8.14 -5.67
C VAL A 21 8.66 9.26 -6.60
N LEU A 22 8.02 10.42 -6.43
CA LEU A 22 8.19 11.63 -7.22
C LEU A 22 9.24 12.55 -6.60
N ASN A 23 9.22 12.71 -5.28
CA ASN A 23 10.11 13.58 -4.54
C ASN A 23 10.32 13.05 -3.10
N ILE A 24 11.50 13.30 -2.56
CA ILE A 24 11.80 13.12 -1.13
C ILE A 24 12.28 14.46 -0.59
N GLY A 25 11.47 15.10 0.24
CA GLY A 25 11.76 16.40 0.85
C GLY A 25 12.29 16.23 2.28
N GLU A 26 13.38 16.92 2.62
CA GLU A 26 13.87 16.94 4.00
C GLU A 26 13.01 17.87 4.88
N LEU A 27 12.57 17.37 6.03
CA LEU A 27 11.99 18.18 7.11
C LEU A 27 13.02 18.37 8.24
N GLU A 28 12.66 19.15 9.26
CA GLU A 28 13.48 19.29 10.47
C GLU A 28 13.49 17.98 11.29
N ASP A 29 14.52 17.81 12.14
CA ASP A 29 14.66 16.69 13.09
C ASP A 29 14.78 15.27 12.49
N GLY A 30 15.21 15.15 11.22
CA GLY A 30 15.46 13.86 10.57
C GLY A 30 14.22 13.19 9.99
N LEU A 31 13.09 13.90 9.99
CA LEU A 31 11.90 13.52 9.25
C LEU A 31 12.07 13.89 7.77
N PHE A 32 11.43 13.13 6.89
CA PHE A 32 11.35 13.49 5.47
C PHE A 32 9.98 13.14 4.89
N GLU A 33 9.51 13.98 3.99
CA GLU A 33 8.30 13.76 3.20
C GLU A 33 8.63 12.92 1.99
N ILE A 34 7.75 11.98 1.67
CA ILE A 34 7.80 11.12 0.50
C ILE A 34 6.56 11.45 -0.32
N GLU A 35 6.76 12.18 -1.43
CA GLU A 35 5.71 12.41 -2.41
C GLU A 35 5.70 11.25 -3.40
N PHE A 36 4.56 10.59 -3.57
CA PHE A 36 4.44 9.47 -4.50
C PHE A 36 3.10 9.45 -5.20
N GLU A 37 3.07 8.93 -6.42
CA GLU A 37 1.84 8.61 -7.12
C GLU A 37 1.53 7.12 -6.93
N LEU A 38 0.38 6.80 -6.34
CA LEU A 38 -0.13 5.43 -6.24
C LEU A 38 -1.11 5.19 -7.38
N THR A 39 -0.96 4.07 -8.08
CA THR A 39 -1.75 3.68 -9.25
C THR A 39 -2.33 2.29 -9.06
N PHE A 40 -3.63 2.17 -9.24
CA PHE A 40 -4.33 0.89 -9.38
C PHE A 40 -4.57 0.59 -10.86
N SER A 41 -4.12 -0.58 -11.31
CA SER A 41 -4.34 -1.07 -12.66
C SER A 41 -5.18 -2.34 -12.60
N PHE A 42 -6.33 -2.33 -13.27
CA PHE A 42 -7.23 -3.49 -13.43
C PHE A 42 -7.22 -3.99 -14.88
N GLY A 43 -6.13 -3.75 -15.62
CA GLY A 43 -5.99 -4.02 -17.05
C GLY A 43 -6.68 -3.01 -17.96
N PHE A 44 -8.01 -2.94 -17.91
CA PHE A 44 -8.80 -2.02 -18.73
C PHE A 44 -8.96 -0.63 -18.12
N LEU A 45 -8.70 -0.50 -16.81
CA LEU A 45 -8.81 0.74 -16.05
C LEU A 45 -7.50 0.99 -15.30
N LYS A 46 -7.01 2.22 -15.40
CA LYS A 46 -5.92 2.73 -14.57
C LYS A 46 -6.41 3.97 -13.83
N TYR A 47 -6.20 3.99 -12.53
CA TYR A 47 -6.53 5.11 -11.66
C TYR A 47 -5.29 5.46 -10.84
N SER A 48 -4.90 6.73 -10.86
CA SER A 48 -3.70 7.21 -10.20
C SER A 48 -4.03 8.42 -9.34
N HIS A 49 -3.42 8.48 -8.15
CA HIS A 49 -3.59 9.58 -7.23
C HIS A 49 -2.28 9.88 -6.49
N PRO A 50 -1.88 11.16 -6.36
CA PRO A 50 -0.71 11.55 -5.58
C PRO A 50 -1.01 11.53 -4.08
N PHE A 51 -0.05 11.09 -3.30
CA PHE A 51 -0.07 11.08 -1.84
C PHE A 51 1.25 11.64 -1.30
N ILE A 52 1.19 12.09 -0.05
CA ILE A 52 2.35 12.53 0.72
C ILE A 52 2.34 11.74 2.01
N TRP A 53 3.45 11.05 2.27
CA TRP A 53 3.72 10.39 3.54
C TRP A 53 4.95 11.00 4.19
N ILE A 54 5.15 10.72 5.46
CA ILE A 54 6.43 10.91 6.15
C ILE A 54 7.12 9.57 6.33
N ASN A 55 8.43 9.56 6.55
CA ASN A 55 9.17 8.32 6.79
C ASN A 55 8.61 7.47 7.94
N GLU A 56 8.03 8.08 8.97
CA GLU A 56 7.37 7.36 10.07
C GLU A 56 6.18 6.51 9.62
N ASP A 57 5.50 6.90 8.52
CA ASP A 57 4.43 6.08 7.94
C ASP A 57 5.00 4.75 7.41
N ILE A 58 6.17 4.80 6.77
CA ILE A 58 6.87 3.61 6.27
C ILE A 58 7.36 2.76 7.44
N ASP A 59 7.98 3.37 8.45
CA ASP A 59 8.45 2.67 9.65
C ASP A 59 7.29 1.96 10.35
N THR A 60 6.14 2.64 10.46
CA THR A 60 4.89 2.09 11.02
C THR A 60 4.38 0.90 10.21
N LEU A 61 4.43 0.95 8.87
CA LEU A 61 4.07 -0.20 8.03
C LEU A 61 5.05 -1.36 8.21
N VAL A 62 6.35 -1.10 8.28
CA VAL A 62 7.39 -2.12 8.48
C VAL A 62 7.23 -2.81 9.83
N GLU A 63 6.88 -2.09 10.89
CA GLU A 63 6.59 -2.68 12.19
C GLU A 63 5.32 -3.55 12.19
N GLN A 64 4.28 -3.14 11.46
CA GLN A 64 3.06 -3.92 11.32
C GLN A 64 3.25 -5.16 10.44
N LEU A 65 4.06 -5.07 9.38
CA LEU A 65 4.40 -6.22 8.52
C LEU A 65 5.00 -7.37 9.32
N LYS A 66 5.86 -7.08 10.31
CA LYS A 66 6.46 -8.10 11.19
C LYS A 66 5.41 -8.92 11.96
N LYS A 67 4.22 -8.37 12.17
CA LYS A 67 3.10 -9.02 12.87
C LYS A 67 2.16 -9.77 11.93
N MET A 68 2.22 -9.53 10.62
CA MET A 68 1.38 -10.22 9.63
C MET A 68 1.61 -11.73 9.58
N ASP A 69 2.78 -12.22 9.99
CA ASP A 69 3.05 -13.65 10.00
C ASP A 69 2.39 -14.36 11.20
N GLU A 70 2.01 -13.62 12.24
CA GLU A 70 1.36 -14.14 13.46
C GLU A 70 -0.16 -14.24 13.32
N GLU A 71 -0.77 -13.45 12.42
CA GLU A 71 -2.23 -13.35 12.24
C GLU A 71 -2.68 -13.85 10.86
N ASN A 72 -3.84 -14.51 10.80
CA ASN A 72 -4.39 -15.01 9.53
C ASN A 72 -5.06 -13.91 8.70
N GLU A 73 -5.45 -12.79 9.31
CA GLU A 73 -6.06 -11.65 8.62
C GLU A 73 -5.92 -10.40 9.48
N GLY A 74 -5.91 -9.23 8.85
CA GLY A 74 -5.81 -7.97 9.56
C GLY A 74 -5.78 -6.77 8.64
N THR A 75 -5.51 -5.60 9.22
CA THR A 75 -5.34 -4.34 8.50
C THR A 75 -4.02 -3.69 8.87
N LEU A 76 -3.42 -2.99 7.90
CA LEU A 76 -2.29 -2.10 8.15
C LEU A 76 -2.73 -0.66 7.88
N SER A 77 -2.28 0.25 8.72
CA SER A 77 -2.58 1.68 8.58
C SER A 77 -1.32 2.51 8.76
N VAL A 78 -1.28 3.62 8.03
CA VAL A 78 -0.32 4.71 8.20
C VAL A 78 -0.90 5.81 9.08
N LEU A 79 -0.06 6.74 9.55
CA LEU A 79 -0.49 7.91 10.32
C LEU A 79 -1.14 8.94 9.38
N SER A 80 -0.58 9.07 8.18
CA SER A 80 -1.10 9.94 7.12
C SER A 80 -2.40 9.38 6.52
N PRO A 81 -3.42 10.21 6.29
CA PRO A 81 -4.65 9.76 5.66
C PRO A 81 -4.42 9.40 4.18
N GLY A 82 -5.35 8.64 3.61
CA GLY A 82 -5.45 8.49 2.15
C GLY A 82 -5.14 7.10 1.61
N VAL A 83 -4.38 6.29 2.35
CA VAL A 83 -4.06 4.92 1.94
C VAL A 83 -4.20 3.99 3.14
N SER A 84 -4.85 2.84 2.95
CA SER A 84 -4.96 1.80 3.98
C SER A 84 -4.86 0.41 3.35
N PHE A 85 -4.54 -0.58 4.17
CA PHE A 85 -4.26 -1.94 3.71
C PHE A 85 -5.06 -2.96 4.51
N ALA A 86 -5.46 -4.04 3.85
CA ALA A 86 -5.98 -5.24 4.49
C ALA A 86 -5.28 -6.47 3.94
N TYR A 87 -5.15 -7.50 4.75
CA TYR A 87 -4.52 -8.75 4.34
C TYR A 87 -5.29 -9.95 4.88
N SER A 88 -5.25 -11.06 4.14
CA SER A 88 -5.69 -12.38 4.59
C SER A 88 -4.74 -13.45 4.06
N LYS A 89 -4.29 -14.34 4.93
CA LYS A 89 -3.33 -15.42 4.65
C LYS A 89 -4.05 -16.57 3.95
N TYR A 90 -3.47 -17.09 2.88
CA TYR A 90 -4.06 -18.21 2.15
C TYR A 90 -4.09 -19.48 3.02
N PRO A 91 -5.22 -20.21 3.11
CA PRO A 91 -5.33 -21.41 3.98
C PRO A 91 -4.40 -22.57 3.61
N HIS A 92 -3.83 -22.56 2.40
CA HIS A 92 -3.05 -23.66 1.84
C HIS A 92 -1.62 -23.26 1.46
N ASP A 93 -1.24 -22.01 1.69
CA ASP A 93 0.12 -21.51 1.47
C ASP A 93 0.41 -20.38 2.47
N GLU A 94 1.26 -20.68 3.46
CA GLU A 94 1.56 -19.78 4.58
C GLU A 94 2.36 -18.54 4.15
N ASN A 95 2.92 -18.51 2.94
CA ASN A 95 3.69 -17.37 2.46
C ASN A 95 2.88 -16.48 1.51
N VAL A 96 1.62 -16.80 1.23
CA VAL A 96 0.80 -16.10 0.24
C VAL A 96 -0.37 -15.41 0.91
N TYR A 97 -0.65 -14.18 0.49
CA TYR A 97 -1.65 -13.31 1.07
C TYR A 97 -2.56 -12.73 -0.02
N GLU A 98 -3.86 -12.64 0.26
CA GLU A 98 -4.74 -11.66 -0.38
C GLU A 98 -4.44 -10.30 0.21
N PHE A 99 -3.73 -9.45 -0.53
CA PHE A 99 -3.33 -8.13 -0.07
C PHE A 99 -4.18 -7.08 -0.79
N THR A 100 -4.97 -6.34 -0.02
CA THR A 100 -5.85 -5.29 -0.53
C THR A 100 -5.31 -3.92 -0.17
N VAL A 101 -5.15 -3.06 -1.17
CA VAL A 101 -4.78 -1.65 -1.01
C VAL A 101 -6.01 -0.80 -1.27
N PHE A 102 -6.33 0.09 -0.36
CA PHE A 102 -7.42 1.06 -0.50
C PHE A 102 -6.84 2.46 -0.60
N MET A 103 -7.30 3.21 -1.61
CA MET A 103 -7.22 4.65 -1.66
C MET A 103 -8.49 5.23 -1.03
N ASP A 104 -8.33 6.00 0.02
CA ASP A 104 -9.39 6.86 0.54
C ASP A 104 -9.11 8.30 0.14
N THR A 105 -9.64 8.73 -1.01
CA THR A 105 -9.55 10.14 -1.41
C THR A 105 -10.55 11.01 -0.64
N GLY A 106 -11.26 10.45 0.35
CA GLY A 106 -12.19 11.16 1.21
C GLY A 106 -11.47 12.23 2.02
N TYR A 107 -11.69 13.49 1.67
CA TYR A 107 -11.34 14.61 2.56
C TYR A 107 -12.10 14.43 3.88
N ILE A 108 -11.39 14.09 4.96
CA ILE A 108 -11.94 14.18 6.32
C ILE A 108 -12.08 15.66 6.63
N ASN A 109 -13.29 16.20 6.46
CA ASN A 109 -13.66 17.49 7.03
C ASN A 109 -14.73 17.25 8.11
N SER A 110 -14.65 18.02 9.20
CA SER A 110 -15.23 17.74 10.51
C SER A 110 -16.77 17.63 10.61
N TYR A 111 -17.49 17.66 9.48
CA TYR A 111 -18.96 17.67 9.45
C TYR A 111 -19.62 16.65 8.50
N MET A 112 -18.90 16.03 7.57
CA MET A 112 -19.40 14.93 6.72
C MET A 112 -18.22 14.08 6.23
N GLY A 113 -18.12 12.83 6.70
CA GLY A 113 -17.16 11.87 6.14
C GLY A 113 -17.72 11.29 4.84
N THR A 114 -16.98 11.44 3.74
CA THR A 114 -17.28 10.76 2.48
C THR A 114 -16.18 9.71 2.29
N GLU A 115 -16.41 8.49 2.78
CA GLU A 115 -15.50 7.37 2.52
C GLU A 115 -15.69 6.95 1.06
N SER A 116 -14.73 7.28 0.19
CA SER A 116 -14.71 6.80 -1.19
C SER A 116 -13.66 5.70 -1.27
N LYS A 117 -14.02 4.49 -0.82
CA LYS A 117 -13.12 3.35 -0.82
C LYS A 117 -12.98 2.82 -2.25
N PHE A 118 -11.95 3.27 -2.96
CA PHE A 118 -11.49 2.59 -4.16
C PHE A 118 -10.36 1.65 -3.76
N GLY A 119 -10.43 0.38 -4.14
CA GLY A 119 -9.51 -0.64 -3.66
C GLY A 119 -9.19 -1.68 -4.72
N ILE A 120 -8.03 -2.31 -4.58
CA ILE A 120 -7.54 -3.36 -5.46
C ILE A 120 -6.91 -4.45 -4.58
N THR A 121 -7.24 -5.69 -4.89
CA THR A 121 -6.70 -6.88 -4.21
C THR A 121 -5.77 -7.60 -5.17
N VAL A 122 -4.58 -7.92 -4.69
CA VAL A 122 -3.60 -8.76 -5.39
C VAL A 122 -3.25 -9.95 -4.51
N VAL A 123 -3.06 -11.11 -5.12
CA VAL A 123 -2.45 -12.25 -4.43
C VAL A 123 -0.95 -12.10 -4.56
N ALA A 124 -0.22 -12.05 -3.45
CA ALA A 124 1.23 -11.86 -3.47
C ALA A 124 1.89 -12.62 -2.32
N SER A 125 3.18 -12.92 -2.48
CA SER A 125 3.97 -13.49 -1.39
C SER A 125 4.29 -12.43 -0.33
N PHE A 126 4.52 -12.85 0.91
CA PHE A 126 4.99 -11.95 1.97
C PHE A 126 6.26 -11.20 1.55
N ASP A 127 7.23 -11.89 0.94
CA ASP A 127 8.48 -11.29 0.45
C ASP A 127 8.24 -10.23 -0.63
N ASP A 128 7.22 -10.39 -1.48
CA ASP A 128 6.87 -9.38 -2.49
C ASP A 128 6.22 -8.15 -1.84
N ILE A 129 5.32 -8.36 -0.88
CA ILE A 129 4.67 -7.29 -0.12
C ILE A 129 5.71 -6.50 0.69
N GLU A 130 6.58 -7.19 1.42
CA GLU A 130 7.64 -6.57 2.23
C GLU A 130 8.59 -5.77 1.34
N ARG A 131 9.08 -6.35 0.23
CA ARG A 131 9.94 -5.63 -0.70
C ARG A 131 9.26 -4.42 -1.31
N TRP A 132 7.97 -4.52 -1.63
CA TRP A 132 7.21 -3.42 -2.19
C TRP A 132 7.06 -2.27 -1.18
N ILE A 133 6.76 -2.54 0.09
CA ILE A 133 6.70 -1.52 1.15
C ILE A 133 8.09 -0.92 1.45
N LEU A 134 9.12 -1.75 1.58
CA LEU A 134 10.48 -1.27 1.87
C LEU A 134 11.09 -0.43 0.75
N SER A 135 10.56 -0.50 -0.46
CA SER A 135 11.11 0.23 -1.61
C SER A 135 10.72 1.72 -1.63
N PHE A 136 9.85 2.19 -0.71
CA PHE A 136 9.52 3.62 -0.59
C PHE A 136 10.72 4.46 -0.13
N ILE A 137 11.66 3.84 0.58
CA ILE A 137 12.83 4.49 1.21
C ILE A 137 14.17 3.93 0.72
N LYS A 138 14.18 3.15 -0.37
CA LYS A 138 15.39 2.62 -1.01
C LYS A 138 15.69 3.33 -2.32
#